data_AF-A0A959TMS6-F1
#
_entry.id   AF-A0A959TMS6-F1
#
_cell.length_a   1.000
_cell.length_b   1.000
_cell.length_c   1.000
_cell.angle_alpha   90.00
_cell.angle_beta   90.00
_cell.angle_gamma   90.00
#
_symmetry.space_group_name_H-M   'P 1'
#
loop_
_entity.id
_entity.type
_entity.pdbx_description
1 polymer ?
#
loop_
_entity_poly.entity_id
_entity_poly.type
_entity_poly.pdbx_seq_one_letter_code
_entity_poly.pdbx_strand_id
1 'polypeptide(L)' 'SLEERLRKHLSKHQGWTARAKDWVLVHAEEFPDKASAYRRERAIKAWKSNARIKELIEDAR' A
#
# COMPACT_ATOMS: atom_id res chain seq x y z
N SER A 1 0.77 -12.53 6.00
CA SER A 1 0.38 -12.42 4.57
C SER A 1 -0.16 -11.02 4.28
N LEU A 2 -0.47 -10.70 3.02
CA LEU A 2 -1.11 -9.45 2.60
C LEU A 2 -2.46 -9.23 3.30
N GLU A 3 -3.26 -10.29 3.42
CA GLU A 3 -4.56 -10.27 4.09
C GLU A 3 -4.45 -9.93 5.58
N GLU A 4 -3.44 -10.47 6.27
CA GLU A 4 -3.25 -10.16 7.68
C GLU A 4 -2.88 -8.69 7.90
N ARG A 5 -2.17 -8.07 6.95
CA ARG A 5 -1.88 -6.63 6.99
C ARG A 5 -3.18 -5.84 6.86
N LEU A 6 -4.01 -6.14 5.87
CA LEU A 6 -5.31 -5.48 5.69
C LEU A 6 -6.20 -5.64 6.92
N ARG A 7 -6.28 -6.87 7.48
CA ARG A 7 -7.00 -7.13 8.73
C ARG A 7 -6.52 -6.26 9.88
N LYS A 8 -5.20 -6.06 10.02
CA LYS A 8 -4.65 -5.14 11.04
C LYS A 8 -5.11 -3.72 10.81
N HIS A 9 -5.04 -3.20 9.58
CA HIS A 9 -5.52 -1.85 9.23
C HIS A 9 -7.00 -1.63 9.55
N LEU A 10 -7.85 -2.66 9.38
CA LEU A 10 -9.29 -2.59 9.69
C LEU A 10 -9.61 -2.85 11.18
N SER A 11 -8.67 -3.40 11.94
CA SER A 11 -8.82 -3.69 13.36
C SER A 11 -8.57 -2.45 14.22
N LYS A 12 -9.17 -2.40 15.41
CA LYS A 12 -8.93 -1.32 16.36
C LYS A 12 -7.54 -1.52 17.01
N HIS A 13 -6.63 -0.59 16.75
CA HIS A 13 -5.34 -0.49 17.44
C HIS A 13 -4.91 0.98 17.57
N GLN A 14 -3.88 1.26 18.37
CA GLN A 14 -3.41 2.64 18.64
C GLN A 14 -2.56 3.26 17.51
N GLY A 15 -2.58 2.67 16.32
CA GLY A 15 -1.77 3.13 15.18
C GLY A 15 -2.49 4.18 14.35
N TRP A 16 -1.72 5.00 13.62
CA TRP A 16 -2.28 6.06 12.75
C TRP A 16 -3.34 5.54 11.77
N THR A 17 -3.07 4.40 11.15
CA THR A 17 -3.94 3.81 10.12
C THR A 17 -5.23 3.21 10.69
N ALA A 18 -5.30 2.87 11.98
CA ALA A 18 -6.53 2.31 12.59
C ALA A 18 -7.62 3.36 12.88
N ARG A 19 -7.33 4.65 12.66
CA ARG A 19 -8.33 5.73 12.78
C ARG A 19 -9.40 5.64 11.68
N ALA A 20 -9.00 5.19 10.50
CA ALA A 20 -9.85 4.95 9.34
C ALA A 20 -10.09 3.44 9.18
N LYS A 21 -11.31 3.03 8.81
CA LYS A 21 -11.72 1.61 8.72
C LYS A 21 -12.26 1.21 7.34
N ASP A 22 -12.02 2.07 6.39
CA ASP A 22 -12.47 2.02 5.00
C ASP A 22 -11.29 1.72 4.06
N TRP A 23 -10.22 1.13 4.60
CA TRP A 23 -9.06 0.70 3.81
C TRP A 23 -9.45 -0.40 2.83
N VAL A 24 -9.26 -0.12 1.54
CA VAL A 24 -9.39 -1.09 0.45
C VAL A 24 -8.03 -1.30 -0.19
N LEU A 25 -7.70 -2.55 -0.48
CA LEU A 25 -6.51 -2.88 -1.27
C LEU A 25 -6.82 -2.68 -2.76
N VAL A 26 -6.21 -1.66 -3.36
CA VAL A 26 -6.43 -1.29 -4.78
C VAL A 26 -5.28 -1.71 -5.70
N HIS A 27 -4.10 -1.97 -5.14
CA HIS A 27 -2.90 -2.33 -5.90
C HIS A 27 -1.96 -3.15 -5.03
N ALA A 28 -1.34 -4.19 -5.61
CA ALA A 28 -0.32 -5.01 -4.96
C ALA A 28 0.69 -5.50 -6.01
N GLU A 29 1.99 -5.45 -5.66
CA GLU A 29 3.09 -5.94 -6.51
C GLU A 29 3.86 -7.01 -5.73
N GLU A 30 4.13 -8.14 -6.37
CA GLU A 30 5.00 -9.18 -5.82
C GLU A 30 6.44 -8.95 -6.23
N PHE A 31 7.37 -9.18 -5.30
CA PHE A 31 8.79 -9.01 -5.52
C PHE A 31 9.55 -10.24 -5.02
N PRO A 32 10.66 -10.59 -5.68
CA PRO A 32 11.45 -11.76 -5.32
C PRO A 32 12.17 -11.60 -3.98
N ASP A 33 12.44 -10.37 -3.55
CA ASP A 33 13.18 -10.09 -2.32
C ASP A 33 12.67 -8.84 -1.60
N LYS A 34 12.99 -8.76 -0.31
CA LYS A 34 12.57 -7.64 0.55
C LYS A 34 13.19 -6.30 0.14
N ALA A 35 14.41 -6.30 -0.41
CA ALA A 35 15.10 -5.07 -0.79
C ALA A 35 14.50 -4.47 -2.05
N SER A 36 14.14 -5.26 -3.07
CA SER A 36 13.42 -4.79 -4.25
C SER A 36 12.04 -4.23 -3.89
N ALA A 37 11.26 -4.94 -3.06
CA ALA A 37 9.98 -4.45 -2.55
C ALA A 37 10.13 -3.09 -1.82
N TYR A 38 11.14 -2.98 -0.95
CA TYR A 38 11.38 -1.75 -0.19
C TYR A 38 11.84 -0.59 -1.09
N ARG A 39 12.69 -0.85 -2.09
CA ARG A 39 13.08 0.18 -3.08
C ARG A 39 11.86 0.71 -3.83
N ARG A 40 10.96 -0.18 -4.28
CA ARG A 40 9.72 0.20 -4.95
C ARG A 40 8.81 1.04 -4.04
N GLU A 41 8.59 0.59 -2.80
CA GLU A 41 7.75 1.32 -1.83
C GLU A 41 8.26 2.75 -1.62
N ARG A 42 9.57 2.93 -1.46
CA ARG A 42 10.18 4.26 -1.33
C ARG A 42 10.04 5.10 -2.59
N ALA A 43 10.20 4.49 -3.77
CA ALA A 43 10.03 5.19 -5.04
C ALA A 43 8.60 5.75 -5.19
N ILE A 44 7.59 4.94 -4.90
CA ILE A 44 6.17 5.37 -4.92
C ILE A 44 5.94 6.51 -3.91
N LYS A 45 6.41 6.35 -2.66
CA LYS A 45 6.29 7.39 -1.63
C LYS A 45 7.01 8.70 -2.00
N ALA A 46 8.14 8.60 -2.72
CA ALA A 46 8.92 9.74 -3.16
C ALA A 46 8.24 10.56 -4.25
N TRP A 47 7.35 9.97 -5.05
CA TRP A 47 6.62 10.70 -6.09
C TRP A 47 5.84 11.88 -5.53
N LYS A 48 5.28 11.75 -4.31
CA LYS A 48 4.43 12.78 -3.68
C LYS A 48 3.37 13.36 -4.65
N SER A 49 2.93 12.55 -5.60
CA SER A 49 2.10 12.96 -6.73
C SER A 49 0.87 12.07 -6.79
N ASN A 50 -0.30 12.67 -6.60
CA ASN A 50 -1.57 11.95 -6.65
C ASN A 50 -1.85 11.41 -8.06
N ALA A 51 -1.54 12.17 -9.11
CA ALA A 51 -1.75 11.78 -10.50
C ALA A 51 -1.00 10.49 -10.85
N ARG A 52 0.31 10.43 -10.54
CA ARG A 52 1.12 9.23 -10.80
C ARG A 52 0.65 8.01 -10.01
N ILE A 53 0.17 8.20 -8.79
CA ILE A 53 -0.36 7.09 -7.98
C ILE A 53 -1.66 6.56 -8.60
N LYS A 54 -2.52 7.44 -9.12
CA LYS A 54 -3.75 7.03 -9.81
C LYS A 54 -3.44 6.30 -11.12
N GLU A 55 -2.52 6.82 -11.92
CA GLU A 55 -2.03 6.14 -13.14
C GLU A 55 -1.55 4.73 -12.81
N LEU A 56 -0.72 4.58 -11.77
CA LEU A 56 -0.24 3.26 -11.33
C LEU A 56 -1.38 2.29 -10.95
N ILE A 57 -2.43 2.80 -10.30
CA ILE A 57 -3.59 1.97 -9.91
C ILE A 57 -4.42 1.58 -11.13
N GLU A 58 -4.62 2.50 -12.08
CA GLU A 58 -5.36 2.21 -13.31
C GLU A 58 -4.59 1.26 -14.24
N ASP A 59 -3.27 1.40 -14.35
CA ASP A 59 -2.43 0.51 -15.17
C ASP A 59 -2.39 -0.93 -14.63
N ALA A 60 -2.63 -1.11 -13.33
CA ALA A 60 -2.67 -2.42 -12.69
C ALA A 60 -4.03 -3.13 -12.82
N ARG A 61 -5.04 -2.46 -13.39
CA ARG A 61 -6.42 -2.93 -13.52
C ARG A 61 -6.66 -3.60 -14.88
#